data_AF-A0A526PFK4-F1
#
_entry.id   AF-A0A526PFK4-F1
#
_cell.length_a   1.000
_cell.length_b   1.000
_cell.length_c   1.000
_cell.angle_alpha   90.00
_cell.angle_beta   90.00
_cell.angle_gamma   90.00
#
_symmetry.space_group_name_H-M   'P 1'
#
loop_
_entity.id
_entity.type
_entity.pdbx_description
1 polymer ?
#
loop_
_entity_poly.entity_id
_entity_poly.type
_entity_poly.pdbx_seq_one_letter_code
_entity_poly.pdbx_strand_id
1 'polypeptide(L)'
;MPEAQKSSDIGIKRGRTLANLPASAQLDLIAEGLPILMKSAGDLLAAARSLEGHTRSSSILLGHSLEEVAKILVLMDIVRCPPKIRPSRVGPMMQ
;
A
#
# COMPACT_ATOMS: atom_id res chain seq x y z
N MET A 1 21.10 0.17 -13.36
CA MET A 1 20.14 0.97 -12.55
C MET A 1 18.75 0.60 -13.06
N PRO A 2 17.80 0.20 -12.21
CA PRO A 2 16.44 -0.09 -12.68
C PRO A 2 15.84 1.18 -13.29
N GLU A 3 15.26 1.06 -14.49
CA GLU A 3 14.61 2.20 -15.16
C GLU A 3 13.49 2.77 -14.29
N ALA A 4 13.41 4.10 -14.21
CA ALA A 4 12.34 4.75 -13.48
C ALA A 4 11.00 4.46 -14.18
N GLN A 5 10.04 3.88 -13.45
CA GLN A 5 8.72 3.58 -13.99
C GLN A 5 8.01 4.86 -14.44
N LYS A 6 7.27 4.79 -15.55
CA LYS A 6 6.52 5.95 -16.08
C LYS A 6 5.47 6.39 -15.05
N SER A 7 5.11 7.68 -15.03
CA SER A 7 4.09 8.20 -14.10
C SER A 7 2.74 7.48 -14.20
N SER A 8 2.40 6.93 -15.38
CA SER A 8 1.23 6.07 -15.60
C SER A 8 1.26 4.77 -14.79
N ASP A 9 2.46 4.32 -14.40
CA ASP A 9 2.72 3.03 -13.77
C ASP A 9 2.86 3.11 -12.25
N ILE A 10 2.58 4.25 -11.62
CA ILE A 10 2.76 4.43 -10.16
C ILE A 10 1.56 5.11 -9.49
N GLY A 11 1.38 4.85 -8.20
CA GLY A 11 0.34 5.46 -7.37
C GLY A 11 -1.10 5.10 -7.78
N ILE A 12 -2.04 6.03 -7.55
CA ILE A 12 -3.48 5.83 -7.84
C ILE A 12 -3.76 5.46 -9.30
N LYS A 13 -2.93 5.92 -10.24
CA LYS A 13 -3.06 5.57 -11.66
C LYS A 13 -2.94 4.07 -11.89
N ARG A 14 -2.07 3.38 -11.15
CA ARG A 14 -2.05 1.91 -11.12
C ARG A 14 -3.12 1.28 -10.25
N GLY A 15 -3.60 1.98 -9.22
CA GLY A 15 -4.73 1.53 -8.40
C GLY A 15 -5.98 1.20 -9.22
N ARG A 16 -6.22 1.92 -10.32
CA ARG A 16 -7.31 1.60 -11.28
C ARG A 16 -7.21 0.20 -11.90
N THR A 17 -5.99 -0.36 -11.99
CA THR A 17 -5.79 -1.74 -12.44
C THR A 17 -6.48 -2.71 -11.47
N LEU A 18 -6.37 -2.47 -10.16
CA LEU A 18 -7.00 -3.30 -9.15
C LEU A 18 -8.53 -3.36 -9.35
N ALA A 19 -9.18 -2.22 -9.62
CA ALA A 19 -10.62 -2.17 -9.84
C ALA A 19 -11.08 -2.94 -11.10
N ASN A 20 -10.21 -3.06 -12.11
CA ASN A 20 -10.53 -3.67 -13.40
C ASN A 20 -10.13 -5.15 -13.50
N LEU A 21 -9.43 -5.71 -12.50
CA LEU A 21 -9.04 -7.12 -12.48
C LEU A 21 -10.20 -8.03 -12.07
N PRO A 22 -10.22 -9.30 -12.53
CA PRO A 22 -11.07 -10.34 -11.94
C PRO A 22 -10.84 -10.48 -10.44
N ALA A 23 -11.87 -10.87 -9.68
CA ALA A 23 -11.82 -10.88 -8.22
C ALA A 23 -10.71 -11.77 -7.63
N SER A 24 -10.36 -12.89 -8.26
CA SER A 24 -9.22 -13.72 -7.86
C SER A 24 -7.89 -13.00 -8.09
N ALA A 25 -7.70 -12.44 -9.28
CA ALA A 25 -6.50 -11.68 -9.62
C ALA A 25 -6.30 -10.43 -8.75
N GLN A 26 -7.39 -9.80 -8.27
CA GLN A 26 -7.31 -8.74 -7.25
C GLN A 26 -6.71 -9.26 -5.95
N LEU A 27 -7.18 -10.42 -5.47
CA LEU A 27 -6.68 -11.03 -4.24
C LEU A 27 -5.23 -11.49 -4.38
N ASP A 28 -4.86 -12.05 -5.52
CA ASP A 28 -3.48 -12.45 -5.82
C ASP A 28 -2.55 -11.24 -5.78
N LEU A 29 -2.93 -10.14 -6.44
CA LEU A 29 -2.16 -8.90 -6.44
C LEU A 29 -2.03 -8.30 -5.03
N ILE A 30 -3.10 -8.34 -4.23
CA ILE A 30 -3.06 -7.89 -2.83
C ILE A 30 -2.11 -8.78 -2.01
N ALA A 31 -2.21 -10.10 -2.17
CA ALA A 31 -1.37 -11.05 -1.45
C ALA A 31 0.13 -10.85 -1.75
N GLU A 32 0.49 -10.58 -3.01
CA GLU A 32 1.84 -10.23 -3.42
C GLU A 32 2.33 -8.91 -2.79
N GLY A 33 1.45 -7.91 -2.69
CA GLY A 33 1.79 -6.59 -2.16
C GLY A 33 1.92 -6.51 -0.64
N LEU A 34 1.17 -7.31 0.12
CA LEU A 34 1.12 -7.22 1.58
C LEU A 34 2.49 -7.40 2.27
N PRO A 35 3.32 -8.41 1.92
CA PRO A 35 4.66 -8.56 2.49
C PRO A 35 5.59 -7.38 2.16
N ILE A 36 5.43 -6.78 0.97
CA ILE A 36 6.23 -5.63 0.52
C ILE A 36 5.92 -4.40 1.38
N LEU A 37 4.63 -4.11 1.60
CA LEU A 37 4.19 -3.02 2.48
C LEU A 37 4.64 -3.25 3.93
N MET A 38 4.54 -4.49 4.42
CA MET A 38 4.96 -4.81 5.79
C MET A 38 6.46 -4.61 5.98
N LYS A 39 7.28 -5.03 5.00
CA LYS A 39 8.72 -4.77 5.01
C LYS A 39 9.01 -3.28 4.97
N SER A 40 8.34 -2.52 4.09
CA SER A 40 8.48 -1.06 3.99
C SER A 40 8.18 -0.35 5.32
N ALA A 41 7.06 -0.70 5.97
CA ALA A 41 6.69 -0.17 7.28
C ALA A 41 7.76 -0.45 8.35
N GLY A 42 8.30 -1.68 8.38
CA GLY A 42 9.34 -2.10 9.30
C GLY A 42 10.67 -1.36 9.08
N ASP A 43 11.09 -1.23 7.82
CA ASP A 43 12.32 -0.52 7.45
C ASP A 43 12.23 0.97 7.82
N LEU A 44 11.08 1.61 7.59
CA LEU A 44 10.83 3.00 7.98
C LEU A 44 10.85 3.20 9.50
N LEU A 45 10.26 2.27 10.26
CA LEU A 45 10.30 2.29 11.73
C LEU A 45 11.72 2.12 12.26
N ALA A 46 12.49 1.18 11.70
CA ALA A 46 13.87 0.95 12.07
C ALA A 46 14.73 2.20 11.79
N ALA A 47 14.56 2.80 10.62
CA ALA A 47 15.25 4.03 10.23
C ALA A 47 14.85 5.23 11.11
N ALA A 48 13.57 5.35 11.49
CA ALA A 48 13.11 6.38 12.43
C ALA A 48 13.82 6.25 13.79
N ARG A 49 14.04 5.02 14.26
CA ARG A 49 14.71 4.74 15.54
C ARG A 49 16.22 4.97 15.52
N SER A 50 16.86 4.87 14.34
CA SER A 50 18.30 5.11 14.21
C SER A 50 18.70 6.58 14.03
N LEU A 51 17.74 7.49 13.91
CA LEU A 51 17.99 8.93 13.72
C LEU A 51 18.17 9.66 15.05
N GLU A 52 19.32 9.49 15.69
CA GLU A 52 19.72 10.27 16.87
C GLU A 52 19.89 11.76 16.54
N GLY A 53 19.44 12.65 17.44
CA GLY A 53 19.58 14.11 17.28
C GLY A 53 18.69 14.75 16.19
N HIS A 54 17.97 13.96 15.38
CA HIS A 54 17.16 14.45 14.26
C HIS A 54 15.66 14.18 14.46
N THR A 55 15.09 14.77 15.51
CA THR A 55 13.69 14.54 15.96
C THR A 55 12.65 14.74 14.86
N ARG A 56 12.79 15.80 14.04
CA ARG A 56 11.87 16.06 12.92
C ARG A 56 11.92 14.96 11.86
N SER A 57 13.11 14.54 11.44
CA SER A 57 13.28 13.50 10.42
C SER A 57 12.79 12.14 10.94
N SER A 58 13.07 11.82 12.20
CA SER A 58 12.53 10.62 12.86
C SER A 58 11.00 10.60 12.85
N SER A 59 10.35 11.73 13.19
CA SER A 59 8.89 11.85 13.16
C SER A 59 8.30 11.68 11.75
N ILE A 60 9.00 12.15 10.71
CA ILE A 60 8.57 11.98 9.31
C ILE A 60 8.58 10.50 8.93
N LEU A 61 9.67 9.79 9.24
CA LEU A 61 9.78 8.35 8.95
C LEU A 61 8.77 7.52 9.73
N LEU A 62 8.50 7.88 10.99
CA LEU A 62 7.43 7.26 11.78
C LEU A 62 6.05 7.47 11.11
N GLY A 63 5.78 8.69 10.63
CA GLY A 63 4.56 9.00 9.87
C GLY A 63 4.42 8.13 8.63
N HIS A 64 5.49 7.98 7.83
CA HIS A 64 5.48 7.10 6.67
C HIS A 64 5.30 5.62 7.05
N SER A 65 5.94 5.15 8.12
CA SER A 65 5.73 3.78 8.63
C SER A 65 4.25 3.53 8.97
N LEU A 66 3.61 4.50 9.62
CA LEU A 66 2.18 4.44 9.94
C LEU A 66 1.30 4.45 8.68
N GLU A 67 1.64 5.27 7.68
CA GLU A 67 0.94 5.27 6.38
C GLU A 67 1.03 3.90 5.68
N GLU A 68 2.18 3.22 5.72
CA GLU A 68 2.33 1.87 5.15
C GLU A 68 1.45 0.84 5.88
N VAL A 69 1.41 0.87 7.22
CA VAL A 69 0.53 -0.02 7.99
C VAL A 69 -0.95 0.30 7.75
N ALA A 70 -1.32 1.57 7.60
CA ALA A 70 -2.69 1.95 7.26
C ALA A 70 -3.13 1.38 5.91
N LYS A 71 -2.25 1.40 4.89
CA LYS A 71 -2.51 0.76 3.59
C LYS A 71 -2.78 -0.74 3.75
N ILE A 72 -2.01 -1.44 4.59
CA ILE A 72 -2.23 -2.87 4.88
C ILE A 72 -3.64 -3.11 5.42
N LEU A 73 -4.12 -2.30 6.38
CA LEU A 73 -5.47 -2.43 6.94
C LEU A 73 -6.55 -2.25 5.86
N VAL A 74 -6.40 -1.25 5.01
CA VAL A 74 -7.31 -1.02 3.87
C VAL A 74 -7.35 -2.23 2.93
N LEU A 75 -6.19 -2.81 2.60
CA LEU A 75 -6.13 -3.99 1.75
C LEU A 75 -6.74 -5.22 2.42
N MET A 76 -6.54 -5.40 3.73
CA MET A 76 -7.16 -6.47 4.51
C MET A 76 -8.69 -6.36 4.54
N ASP A 77 -9.23 -5.15 4.59
CA ASP A 77 -10.68 -4.91 4.50
C ASP A 77 -11.21 -5.32 3.13
N ILE A 78 -10.48 -5.08 2.04
CA ILE A 78 -10.83 -5.56 0.70
C ILE A 78 -10.85 -7.10 0.64
N VAL A 79 -9.84 -7.75 1.23
CA VAL A 79 -9.75 -9.23 1.28
C VAL A 79 -10.94 -9.81 2.05
N ARG A 80 -11.30 -9.22 3.20
CA ARG A 80 -12.41 -9.65 4.05
C ARG A 80 -13.79 -9.28 3.49
N CYS A 81 -13.85 -8.32 2.56
CA CYS A 81 -15.11 -7.87 1.98
C CYS A 81 -15.83 -9.00 1.23
N PRO A 82 -17.12 -9.26 1.49
CA PRO A 82 -17.88 -10.29 0.78
C PRO A 82 -17.82 -10.09 -0.75
N PRO A 83 -17.55 -11.14 -1.55
CA PRO A 83 -17.29 -11.01 -2.98
C PRO A 83 -18.40 -10.27 -3.75
N LYS A 84 -19.66 -10.46 -3.36
CA LYS A 84 -20.83 -9.83 -4.01
C LYS A 84 -20.84 -8.30 -3.91
N ILE A 85 -20.26 -7.71 -2.86
CA ILE A 85 -20.27 -6.26 -2.63
C ILE A 85 -18.89 -5.61 -2.77
N ARG A 86 -17.82 -6.40 -2.86
CA ARG A 86 -16.45 -5.88 -3.00
C ARG A 86 -16.28 -4.93 -4.19
N PRO A 87 -16.83 -5.18 -5.40
CA PRO A 87 -16.69 -4.26 -6.53
C PRO A 87 -17.25 -2.86 -6.24
N SER A 88 -18.37 -2.76 -5.52
CA SER A 88 -18.99 -1.47 -5.17
C SER A 88 -18.24 -0.71 -4.07
N ARG A 89 -17.25 -1.34 -3.42
CA ARG A 89 -16.36 -0.70 -2.45
C ARG A 89 -15.01 -0.33 -3.08
N VAL A 90 -14.40 -1.24 -3.84
CA VAL A 90 -13.09 -1.03 -4.48
C VAL A 90 -13.16 0.02 -5.58
N GLY A 91 -14.22 0.02 -6.40
CA GLY A 91 -14.36 0.96 -7.52
C GLY A 91 -14.25 2.43 -7.09
N PRO A 92 -15.07 2.92 -6.13
CA PRO A 92 -15.01 4.30 -5.64
C PRO A 92 -13.67 4.71 -5.01
N MET A 93 -12.91 3.76 -4.46
CA MET A 93 -11.60 4.05 -3.86
C MET A 93 -10.52 4.38 -4.90
N MET A 94 -10.75 4.04 -6.17
CA MET A 94 -9.78 4.16 -7.26
C MET A 94 -10.16 5.22 -8.31
N GLN A 95 -11.23 5.98 -8.07
CA GLN A 95 -11.71 7.05 -8.97
C GLN A 95 -10.89 8.32 -8.83
#